data_AF-A0A1A7C5C2-F1
#
_entry.id   AF-A0A1A7C5C2-F1
#
_cell.length_a   1.000
_cell.length_b   1.000
_cell.length_c   1.000
_cell.angle_alpha   90.00
_cell.angle_beta   90.00
_cell.angle_gamma   90.00
#
_symmetry.space_group_name_H-M   'P 1'
#
loop_
_entity.id
_entity.type
_entity.pdbx_description
1 polymer ?
#
loop_
_entity_poly.entity_id
_entity_poly.type
_entity_poly.pdbx_seq_one_letter_code
_entity_poly.pdbx_strand_id
1 'polypeptide(L)'
;MLDQLVQCGFEIRLLSHAAAILEKDFPTVLNELEQSLANFEIPITEIIGSGGGETKGTQRLRRSLADFGWVKTNFEIKKTINGRVLESISHEVDHVRTFPDGTVVALEIEWNNKDPFFDRDLENFKRLHAEGAISVGIIITRGTTLQDDMRALVSRFTRERNIRSYEDLTAIGLDPTTKQRAAVNKRVSRVKDPLTFAEAWMQNFVSNKFGAAQTHWKKLMDRVDRGVGNPCPLLLIGMPASIVTFDRNAIIEVVEDEQDEQDDETDAVVAAPSADPFEEFI
;
A
#
# COMPACT_ATOMS: atom_id res chain seq x y z
N MET A 1 16.02 17.07 7.12
CA MET A 1 16.12 15.60 6.98
C MET A 1 15.14 15.18 5.91
N LEU A 2 15.59 14.39 4.92
CA LEU A 2 14.81 14.03 3.73
C LEU A 2 14.39 15.26 2.89
N ASP A 3 15.24 16.29 2.84
CA ASP A 3 14.88 17.59 2.26
C ASP A 3 14.67 17.47 0.74
N GLN A 4 15.39 16.56 0.07
CA GLN A 4 15.19 16.29 -1.35
C GLN A 4 13.78 15.73 -1.62
N LEU A 5 13.31 14.81 -0.76
CA LEU A 5 11.96 14.24 -0.90
C LEU A 5 10.89 15.29 -0.68
N VAL A 6 11.05 16.15 0.34
CA VAL A 6 10.12 17.27 0.59
C VAL A 6 10.07 18.21 -0.61
N GLN A 7 11.21 18.51 -1.25
CA GLN A 7 11.26 19.34 -2.47
C GLN A 7 10.56 18.66 -3.66
N CYS A 8 10.65 17.34 -3.78
CA CYS A 8 9.91 16.55 -4.77
C CYS A 8 8.41 16.42 -4.45
N GLY A 9 7.96 16.93 -3.30
CA GLY A 9 6.56 16.99 -2.88
C GLY A 9 6.12 15.86 -1.97
N PHE A 10 7.03 14.98 -1.53
CA PHE A 10 6.69 13.90 -0.61
C PHE A 10 6.25 14.43 0.76
N GLU A 11 5.24 13.79 1.33
CA GLU A 11 4.81 14.05 2.70
C GLU A 11 5.67 13.23 3.65
N ILE A 12 6.25 13.88 4.66
CA ILE A 12 7.10 13.23 5.67
C ILE A 12 6.49 13.45 7.04
N ARG A 13 6.29 12.37 7.80
CA ARG A 13 5.84 12.43 9.20
C ARG A 13 6.74 11.55 10.06
N LEU A 14 7.29 12.15 11.10
CA LEU A 14 8.15 11.50 12.09
C LEU A 14 7.44 11.45 13.43
N LEU A 15 7.47 10.29 14.08
CA LEU A 15 6.78 10.03 15.36
C LEU A 15 7.72 9.37 16.36
N SER A 16 7.42 9.48 17.65
CA SER A 16 8.10 8.78 18.75
C SER A 16 9.64 8.85 18.69
N HIS A 17 10.19 10.05 18.45
CA HIS A 17 11.63 10.32 18.35
C HIS A 17 12.37 9.69 17.16
N ALA A 18 11.66 9.15 16.16
CA ALA A 18 12.27 8.61 14.94
C ALA A 18 13.27 9.56 14.29
N ALA A 19 13.02 10.87 14.34
CA ALA A 19 13.92 11.88 13.80
C ALA A 19 15.33 11.79 14.40
N ALA A 20 15.43 11.77 15.74
CA ALA A 20 16.72 11.75 16.42
C ALA A 20 17.46 10.42 16.22
N ILE A 21 16.71 9.31 16.20
CA ILE A 21 17.26 7.97 15.99
C ILE A 21 17.80 7.84 14.57
N LEU A 22 17.00 8.22 13.55
CA LEU A 22 17.41 8.13 12.15
C LEU A 22 18.60 9.05 11.83
N GLU A 23 18.60 10.29 12.33
CA GLU A 23 19.68 11.23 12.05
C GLU A 23 21.02 10.81 12.65
N LYS A 24 21.01 10.22 13.85
CA LYS A 24 22.24 9.89 14.57
C LYS A 24 22.72 8.48 14.32
N ASP A 25 21.81 7.51 14.40
CA ASP A 25 22.17 6.09 14.40
C ASP A 25 22.02 5.49 13.00
N PHE A 26 21.10 6.02 12.17
CA PHE A 26 20.79 5.47 10.84
C PHE A 26 20.85 6.49 9.68
N PRO A 27 21.88 7.37 9.58
CA PRO A 27 21.96 8.34 8.48
C PRO A 27 22.02 7.66 7.10
N THR A 28 22.56 6.44 7.03
CA THR A 28 22.58 5.62 5.80
C THR A 28 21.17 5.29 5.33
N VAL A 29 20.23 4.97 6.23
CA VAL A 29 18.82 4.71 5.87
C VAL A 29 18.21 5.92 5.19
N LEU A 30 18.45 7.12 5.72
CA LEU A 30 17.94 8.36 5.13
C LEU A 30 18.47 8.55 3.70
N ASN A 31 19.77 8.33 3.49
CA ASN A 31 20.39 8.44 2.17
C ASN A 31 19.88 7.38 1.19
N GLU A 32 19.71 6.13 1.63
CA GLU A 32 19.16 5.03 0.81
C GLU A 32 17.71 5.32 0.38
N LEU A 33 16.91 5.90 1.27
CA LEU A 33 15.54 6.34 0.98
C LEU A 33 15.50 7.50 0.00
N GLU A 34 16.34 8.53 0.18
CA GLU A 34 16.43 9.65 -0.77
C GLU A 34 16.84 9.15 -2.16
N GLN A 35 17.85 8.29 -2.25
CA GLN A 35 18.30 7.73 -3.53
C GLN A 35 17.23 6.88 -4.21
N SER A 36 16.49 6.08 -3.45
CA SER A 36 15.43 5.22 -4.00
C SER A 36 14.18 6.01 -4.43
N LEU A 37 13.84 7.09 -3.72
CA LEU A 37 12.57 7.80 -3.91
C LEU A 37 12.67 9.10 -4.71
N ALA A 38 13.80 9.80 -4.71
CA ALA A 38 13.89 11.13 -5.30
C ALA A 38 13.66 11.15 -6.83
N ASN A 39 14.02 10.07 -7.51
CA ASN A 39 13.80 9.87 -8.95
C ASN A 39 12.76 8.78 -9.22
N PHE A 40 11.97 8.41 -8.21
CA PHE A 40 10.95 7.40 -8.37
C PHE A 40 9.80 7.95 -9.22
N GLU A 41 9.47 7.25 -10.30
CA GLU A 41 8.39 7.59 -11.19
C GLU A 41 7.48 6.39 -11.44
N ILE A 42 6.18 6.66 -11.53
CA ILE A 42 5.15 5.69 -11.91
C ILE A 42 4.48 6.18 -13.20
N PRO A 43 4.76 5.56 -14.35
CA PRO A 43 3.98 5.79 -15.55
C PRO A 43 2.49 5.60 -15.29
N ILE A 44 1.64 6.51 -15.77
CA ILE A 44 0.18 6.40 -15.63
C ILE A 44 -0.37 5.09 -16.20
N THR A 45 0.31 4.50 -17.19
CA THR A 45 -0.02 3.19 -17.75
C THR A 45 0.11 2.07 -16.73
N GLU A 46 1.05 2.18 -15.77
CA GLU A 46 1.20 1.19 -14.69
C GLU A 46 0.10 1.32 -13.64
N ILE A 47 -0.32 2.55 -13.32
CA ILE A 47 -1.49 2.80 -12.43
C ILE A 47 -2.76 2.22 -13.05
N ILE A 48 -2.90 2.31 -14.37
CA ILE A 48 -4.09 1.83 -15.07
C ILE A 48 -4.06 0.31 -15.27
N GLY A 49 -2.89 -0.22 -15.63
CA GLY A 49 -2.66 -1.63 -15.94
C GLY A 49 -2.44 -2.54 -14.73
N SER A 50 -2.09 -2.03 -13.55
CA SER A 50 -1.99 -2.86 -12.35
C SER A 50 -3.34 -3.39 -11.93
N GLY A 51 -3.45 -4.63 -11.45
CA GLY A 51 -4.67 -5.10 -10.78
C GLY A 51 -4.86 -4.47 -9.38
N GLY A 52 -5.78 -5.02 -8.58
CA GLY A 52 -5.94 -4.70 -7.16
C GLY A 52 -4.71 -4.97 -6.30
N GLY A 53 -3.72 -5.71 -6.81
CA GLY A 53 -2.40 -5.91 -6.20
C GLY A 53 -1.33 -4.84 -6.52
N GLU A 54 -0.09 -5.29 -6.68
CA GLU A 54 1.11 -4.45 -6.81
C GLU A 54 1.30 -3.86 -8.23
N THR A 55 1.82 -2.63 -8.35
CA THR A 55 2.25 -2.06 -9.65
C THR A 55 3.70 -2.43 -10.02
N LYS A 56 4.05 -2.36 -11.30
CA LYS A 56 5.45 -2.43 -11.74
C LYS A 56 6.33 -1.35 -11.10
N GLY A 57 5.77 -0.17 -10.85
CA GLY A 57 6.43 0.92 -10.14
C GLY A 57 6.87 0.50 -8.76
N THR A 58 5.96 -0.03 -7.94
CA THR A 58 6.30 -0.53 -6.60
C THR A 58 7.32 -1.66 -6.65
N GLN A 59 7.26 -2.56 -7.64
CA GLN A 59 8.32 -3.57 -7.83
C GLN A 59 9.70 -2.96 -8.11
N ARG A 60 9.79 -1.87 -8.88
CA ARG A 60 11.06 -1.14 -9.09
C ARG A 60 11.58 -0.56 -7.77
N LEU A 61 10.70 0.02 -6.96
CA LEU A 61 11.07 0.55 -5.65
C LEU A 61 11.59 -0.55 -4.72
N ARG A 62 10.88 -1.71 -4.65
CA ARG A 62 11.34 -2.88 -3.89
C ARG A 62 12.73 -3.34 -4.32
N ARG A 63 12.98 -3.43 -5.63
CA ARG A 63 14.30 -3.80 -6.18
C ARG A 63 15.38 -2.78 -5.79
N SER A 64 15.10 -1.49 -5.91
CA SER A 64 16.02 -0.43 -5.48
C SER A 64 16.40 -0.57 -4.00
N LEU A 65 15.42 -0.83 -3.13
CA LEU A 65 15.67 -1.09 -1.72
C LEU A 65 16.47 -2.39 -1.52
N ALA A 66 16.15 -3.45 -2.25
CA ALA A 66 16.90 -4.70 -2.20
C ALA A 66 18.38 -4.54 -2.62
N ASP A 67 18.67 -3.68 -3.59
CA ASP A 67 20.04 -3.35 -4.01
C ASP A 67 20.82 -2.62 -2.90
N PHE A 68 20.12 -1.86 -2.05
CA PHE A 68 20.67 -1.33 -0.80
C PHE A 68 20.71 -2.35 0.35
N GLY A 69 20.30 -3.61 0.11
CA GLY A 69 20.33 -4.68 1.10
C GLY A 69 19.17 -4.64 2.10
N TRP A 70 18.03 -4.06 1.70
CA TRP A 70 16.76 -4.26 2.39
C TRP A 70 16.16 -5.59 1.95
N VAL A 71 16.11 -6.55 2.87
CA VAL A 71 15.69 -7.91 2.56
C VAL A 71 14.43 -8.30 3.30
N LYS A 72 13.61 -9.12 2.64
CA LYS A 72 12.44 -9.71 3.26
C LYS A 72 12.83 -10.61 4.41
N THR A 73 12.22 -10.42 5.58
CA THR A 73 12.59 -11.12 6.81
C THR A 73 11.35 -11.58 7.57
N ASN A 74 11.37 -12.84 8.02
CA ASN A 74 10.38 -13.36 8.95
C ASN A 74 10.93 -13.27 10.39
N PHE A 75 10.32 -12.42 11.21
CA PHE A 75 10.63 -12.31 12.63
C PHE A 75 9.88 -13.37 13.42
N GLU A 76 10.61 -14.25 14.10
CA GLU A 76 10.05 -15.25 15.00
C GLU A 76 10.25 -14.83 16.46
N ILE A 77 9.16 -14.58 17.18
CA ILE A 77 9.17 -14.25 18.61
C ILE A 77 8.70 -15.48 19.38
N LYS A 78 9.58 -16.04 20.21
CA LYS A 78 9.28 -17.19 21.08
C LYS A 78 9.35 -16.81 22.55
N LYS A 79 8.21 -16.89 23.25
CA LYS A 79 8.16 -16.66 24.70
C LYS A 79 8.25 -17.98 25.45
N THR A 80 9.35 -18.16 26.16
CA THR A 80 9.62 -19.37 26.96
C THR A 80 9.61 -19.03 28.45
N ILE A 81 8.81 -19.76 29.25
CA ILE A 81 8.81 -19.65 30.71
C ILE A 81 9.14 -21.02 31.29
N ASN A 82 10.20 -21.10 32.10
CA ASN A 82 10.67 -22.34 32.74
C ASN A 82 10.88 -23.50 31.74
N GLY A 83 11.40 -23.20 30.55
CA GLY A 83 11.65 -24.19 29.49
C GLY A 83 10.41 -24.62 28.70
N ARG A 84 9.22 -24.09 29.00
CA ARG A 84 8.00 -24.32 28.21
C ARG A 84 7.73 -23.12 27.31
N VAL A 85 7.64 -23.37 26.00
CA VAL A 85 7.18 -22.37 25.03
C VAL A 85 5.69 -22.13 25.29
N LEU A 86 5.33 -20.91 25.62
CA LEU A 86 3.94 -20.48 25.82
C LEU A 86 3.33 -19.95 24.54
N GLU A 87 4.13 -19.24 23.75
CA GLU A 87 3.69 -18.56 22.55
C GLU A 87 4.85 -18.48 21.54
N SER A 88 4.51 -18.71 20.28
CA SER A 88 5.41 -18.52 19.13
C SER A 88 4.62 -17.79 18.06
N ILE A 89 5.00 -16.54 17.78
CA ILE A 89 4.38 -15.74 16.73
C ILE A 89 5.44 -15.39 15.70
N SER A 90 5.06 -15.49 14.42
CA SER A 90 5.89 -15.09 13.29
C SER A 90 5.25 -13.90 12.58
N HIS A 91 6.06 -12.89 12.27
CA HIS A 91 5.64 -11.74 11.46
C HIS A 91 6.61 -11.53 10.32
N GLU A 92 6.08 -11.50 9.11
CA GLU A 92 6.83 -11.16 7.92
C GLU A 92 6.88 -9.65 7.74
N VAL A 93 8.07 -9.12 7.46
CA VAL A 93 8.27 -7.74 7.05
C VAL A 93 8.99 -7.73 5.71
N ASP A 94 8.45 -7.00 4.74
CA ASP A 94 8.91 -7.07 3.36
C ASP A 94 10.31 -6.46 3.15
N HIS A 95 10.67 -5.43 3.90
CA HIS A 95 11.95 -4.74 3.76
C HIS A 95 12.60 -4.51 5.13
N VAL A 96 13.67 -5.24 5.40
CA VAL A 96 14.42 -5.12 6.65
C VAL A 96 15.88 -4.82 6.37
N ARG A 97 16.40 -3.80 7.04
CA ARG A 97 17.80 -3.39 6.99
C ARG A 97 18.48 -3.69 8.32
N THR A 98 19.42 -4.63 8.30
CA THR A 98 20.22 -5.03 9.48
C THR A 98 21.63 -4.47 9.37
N PHE A 99 22.10 -3.83 10.44
CA PHE A 99 23.42 -3.21 10.52
C PHE A 99 24.44 -4.12 11.23
N PRO A 100 25.76 -3.88 11.07
CA PRO A 100 26.81 -4.73 11.65
C PRO A 100 26.78 -4.85 13.18
N ASP A 101 26.21 -3.86 13.88
CA ASP A 101 26.05 -3.85 15.33
C ASP A 101 24.78 -4.60 15.80
N GLY A 102 24.01 -5.17 14.86
CA GLY A 102 22.79 -5.92 15.11
C GLY A 102 21.53 -5.06 15.21
N THR A 103 21.62 -3.74 15.06
CA THR A 103 20.44 -2.87 14.99
C THR A 103 19.71 -3.04 13.66
N VAL A 104 18.39 -2.79 13.69
CA VAL A 104 17.51 -3.13 12.58
C VAL A 104 16.49 -2.01 12.31
N VAL A 105 16.27 -1.70 11.04
CA VAL A 105 15.16 -0.83 10.59
C VAL A 105 14.23 -1.64 9.70
N ALA A 106 12.93 -1.52 9.92
CA ALA A 106 11.89 -2.21 9.17
C ALA A 106 11.08 -1.24 8.32
N LEU A 107 10.69 -1.66 7.13
CA LEU A 107 9.95 -0.84 6.16
C LEU A 107 8.87 -1.66 5.46
N GLU A 108 7.68 -1.07 5.34
CA GLU A 108 6.56 -1.58 4.56
C GLU A 108 6.16 -0.60 3.45
N ILE A 109 5.89 -1.13 2.26
CA ILE A 109 5.34 -0.38 1.14
C ILE A 109 3.89 -0.78 0.98
N GLU A 110 3.00 0.14 1.36
CA GLU A 110 1.56 -0.08 1.30
C GLU A 110 0.97 0.57 0.04
N TRP A 111 0.69 -0.27 -0.95
CA TRP A 111 0.11 0.12 -2.23
C TRP A 111 -1.27 -0.49 -2.45
N ASN A 112 -2.30 0.32 -2.23
CA ASN A 112 -3.67 0.03 -2.67
C ASN A 112 -4.28 -1.27 -2.10
N ASN A 113 -3.80 -1.71 -0.94
CA ASN A 113 -4.35 -2.82 -0.18
C ASN A 113 -5.62 -2.40 0.58
N LYS A 114 -6.46 -3.38 0.93
CA LYS A 114 -7.65 -3.19 1.77
C LYS A 114 -7.26 -2.65 3.17
N ASP A 115 -8.22 -2.08 3.88
CA ASP A 115 -8.00 -1.32 5.12
C ASP A 115 -7.28 -1.94 6.33
N PRO A 116 -7.32 -3.26 6.63
CA PRO A 116 -6.73 -3.77 7.87
C PRO A 116 -5.19 -3.78 7.86
N PHE A 117 -4.56 -3.48 6.72
CA PHE A 117 -3.11 -3.60 6.54
C PHE A 117 -2.34 -2.62 7.45
N PHE A 118 -2.71 -1.33 7.47
CA PHE A 118 -2.05 -0.38 8.37
C PHE A 118 -2.15 -0.76 9.84
N ASP A 119 -3.29 -1.28 10.29
CA ASP A 119 -3.45 -1.69 11.69
C ASP A 119 -2.54 -2.88 12.02
N ARG A 120 -2.40 -3.83 11.09
CA ARG A 120 -1.47 -4.95 11.19
C ARG A 120 -0.01 -4.49 11.20
N ASP A 121 0.40 -3.64 10.26
CA ASP A 121 1.80 -3.26 10.11
C ASP A 121 2.27 -2.38 11.27
N LEU A 122 1.42 -1.44 11.72
CA LEU A 122 1.71 -0.59 12.88
C LEU A 122 1.78 -1.41 14.18
N GLU A 123 0.87 -2.39 14.38
CA GLU A 123 0.92 -3.26 15.56
C GLU A 123 2.13 -4.20 15.51
N ASN A 124 2.51 -4.68 14.33
CA ASN A 124 3.73 -5.47 14.13
C ASN A 124 4.97 -4.64 14.50
N PHE A 125 5.12 -3.42 13.98
CA PHE A 125 6.24 -2.54 14.33
C PHE A 125 6.30 -2.21 15.82
N LYS A 126 5.15 -1.97 16.44
CA LYS A 126 5.06 -1.76 17.90
C LYS A 126 5.59 -2.97 18.68
N ARG A 127 5.15 -4.18 18.32
CA ARG A 127 5.58 -5.42 18.97
C ARG A 127 7.08 -5.66 18.77
N LEU A 128 7.55 -5.57 17.52
CA LEU A 128 8.96 -5.78 17.19
C LEU A 128 9.87 -4.79 17.93
N HIS A 129 9.47 -3.51 18.00
CA HIS A 129 10.22 -2.51 18.75
C HIS A 129 10.21 -2.80 20.26
N ALA A 130 9.07 -3.23 20.82
CA ALA A 130 8.98 -3.56 22.25
C ALA A 130 9.89 -4.74 22.65
N GLU A 131 10.10 -5.69 21.74
CA GLU A 131 11.04 -6.81 21.92
C GLU A 131 12.49 -6.46 21.54
N GLY A 132 12.77 -5.21 21.14
CA GLY A 132 14.09 -4.75 20.70
C GLY A 132 14.54 -5.31 19.34
N ALA A 133 13.63 -5.92 18.57
CA ALA A 133 13.93 -6.52 17.28
C ALA A 133 14.09 -5.49 16.15
N ILE A 134 13.49 -4.30 16.29
CA ILE A 134 13.68 -3.16 15.39
C ILE A 134 13.86 -1.87 16.18
N SER A 135 14.61 -0.92 15.62
CA SER A 135 14.80 0.43 16.17
C SER A 135 13.79 1.44 15.61
N VAL A 136 13.42 1.31 14.34
CA VAL A 136 12.49 2.22 13.64
C VAL A 136 11.64 1.41 12.66
N GLY A 137 10.34 1.73 12.58
CA GLY A 137 9.43 1.28 11.54
C GLY A 137 9.20 2.37 10.49
N ILE A 138 9.11 2.00 9.21
CA ILE A 138 8.91 2.92 8.09
C ILE A 138 7.70 2.46 7.28
N ILE A 139 6.81 3.38 6.90
CA ILE A 139 5.71 3.10 5.98
C ILE A 139 5.78 4.05 4.80
N ILE A 140 5.80 3.51 3.59
CA ILE A 140 5.64 4.26 2.34
C ILE A 140 4.27 3.96 1.77
N THR A 141 3.47 4.99 1.49
CA THR A 141 2.13 4.81 0.90
C THR A 141 1.79 5.95 -0.05
N ARG A 142 0.60 5.90 -0.67
CA ARG A 142 0.08 6.98 -1.51
C ARG A 142 -0.20 8.21 -0.65
N GLY A 143 0.44 9.33 -1.00
CA GLY A 143 0.25 10.64 -0.37
C GLY A 143 -1.12 11.24 -0.66
N THR A 144 -1.42 12.34 0.03
CA THR A 144 -2.63 13.15 -0.13
C THR A 144 -2.83 13.55 -1.58
N THR A 145 -1.82 14.16 -2.21
CA THR A 145 -1.94 14.65 -3.59
C THR A 145 -2.14 13.53 -4.59
N LEU A 146 -1.41 12.41 -4.47
CA LEU A 146 -1.60 11.26 -5.34
C LEU A 146 -3.00 10.64 -5.21
N GLN A 147 -3.54 10.57 -3.99
CA GLN A 147 -4.88 10.08 -3.74
C GLN A 147 -5.95 11.02 -4.30
N ASP A 148 -5.86 12.31 -3.98
CA ASP A 148 -6.87 13.31 -4.34
C ASP A 148 -6.89 13.58 -5.85
N ASP A 149 -5.72 13.61 -6.49
CA ASP A 149 -5.59 13.89 -7.93
C ASP A 149 -5.79 12.64 -8.80
N MET A 150 -6.01 11.45 -8.24
CA MET A 150 -6.14 10.21 -9.00
C MET A 150 -7.17 10.32 -10.14
N ARG A 151 -8.30 11.00 -9.90
CA ARG A 151 -9.31 11.27 -10.94
C ARG A 151 -8.78 12.18 -12.05
N ALA A 152 -8.05 13.23 -11.69
CA ALA A 152 -7.47 14.17 -12.65
C ALA A 152 -6.38 13.50 -13.50
N LEU A 153 -5.53 12.66 -12.88
CA LEU A 153 -4.50 11.88 -13.56
C LEU A 153 -5.11 10.91 -14.58
N VAL A 154 -6.11 10.12 -14.17
CA VAL A 154 -6.80 9.18 -15.08
C VAL A 154 -7.62 9.93 -16.15
N SER A 155 -8.22 11.08 -15.81
CA SER A 155 -8.90 11.93 -16.80
C SER A 155 -7.93 12.52 -17.84
N ARG A 156 -6.73 12.93 -17.44
CA ARG A 156 -5.69 13.37 -18.36
C ARG A 156 -5.30 12.24 -19.32
N PHE A 157 -5.13 11.02 -18.80
CA PHE A 157 -4.84 9.85 -19.62
C PHE A 157 -5.91 9.60 -20.69
N THR A 158 -7.20 9.56 -20.31
CA THR A 158 -8.29 9.31 -21.27
C THR A 158 -8.37 10.41 -22.32
N ARG A 159 -8.17 11.67 -21.94
CA ARG A 159 -8.17 12.83 -22.84
C ARG A 159 -7.02 12.79 -23.84
N GLU A 160 -5.79 12.60 -23.38
CA GLU A 160 -4.59 12.61 -24.25
C GLU A 160 -4.59 11.45 -25.25
N ARG A 161 -5.18 10.31 -24.87
CA ARG A 161 -5.35 9.15 -25.73
C ARG A 161 -6.66 9.12 -26.50
N ASN A 162 -7.51 10.13 -26.33
CA ASN A 162 -8.80 10.25 -27.00
C ASN A 162 -9.70 9.02 -26.83
N ILE A 163 -9.76 8.48 -25.61
CA ILE A 163 -10.58 7.31 -25.28
C ILE A 163 -12.06 7.69 -25.27
N ARG A 164 -12.85 7.10 -26.16
CA ARG A 164 -14.28 7.37 -26.34
C ARG A 164 -15.14 6.12 -26.32
N SER A 165 -14.54 4.94 -26.42
CA SER A 165 -15.27 3.67 -26.37
C SER A 165 -14.43 2.54 -25.78
N TYR A 166 -15.03 1.34 -25.66
CA TYR A 166 -14.29 0.16 -25.23
C TYR A 166 -13.29 -0.31 -26.27
N GLU A 167 -13.58 -0.11 -27.57
CA GLU A 167 -12.65 -0.42 -28.65
C GLU A 167 -11.35 0.37 -28.49
N ASP A 168 -11.43 1.64 -28.08
CA ASP A 168 -10.25 2.47 -27.78
C ASP A 168 -9.44 1.93 -26.58
N LEU A 169 -10.12 1.41 -25.54
CA LEU A 169 -9.46 0.78 -24.39
C LEU A 169 -8.78 -0.53 -24.78
N THR A 170 -9.46 -1.37 -25.54
CA THR A 170 -8.91 -2.66 -26.00
C THR A 170 -7.71 -2.44 -26.92
N ALA A 171 -7.74 -1.41 -27.77
CA ALA A 171 -6.62 -1.04 -28.64
C ALA A 171 -5.33 -0.66 -27.88
N ILE A 172 -5.43 -0.26 -26.61
CA ILE A 172 -4.29 0.08 -25.76
C ILE A 172 -3.97 -1.00 -24.71
N GLY A 173 -4.60 -2.18 -24.81
CA GLY A 173 -4.34 -3.34 -23.93
C GLY A 173 -5.26 -3.44 -22.72
N LEU A 174 -6.33 -2.65 -22.62
CA LEU A 174 -7.28 -2.72 -21.51
C LEU A 174 -8.59 -3.37 -21.92
N ASP A 175 -8.95 -4.47 -21.26
CA ASP A 175 -10.26 -5.10 -21.44
C ASP A 175 -11.05 -5.12 -20.11
N PRO A 176 -11.96 -4.15 -19.90
CA PRO A 176 -12.79 -4.14 -18.70
C PRO A 176 -13.73 -5.34 -18.63
N THR A 177 -13.92 -5.91 -17.44
CA THR A 177 -14.81 -7.05 -17.22
C THR A 177 -16.27 -6.72 -17.55
N THR A 178 -17.10 -7.74 -17.78
CA THR A 178 -18.55 -7.57 -18.04
C THR A 178 -19.24 -6.73 -16.96
N LYS A 179 -18.87 -6.93 -15.69
CA LYS A 179 -19.39 -6.15 -14.56
C LYS A 179 -18.99 -4.67 -14.64
N GLN A 180 -17.73 -4.39 -14.97
CA GLN A 180 -17.23 -3.02 -15.16
C GLN A 180 -17.92 -2.35 -16.35
N ARG A 181 -18.05 -3.05 -17.48
CA ARG A 181 -18.75 -2.56 -18.69
C ARG A 181 -20.20 -2.20 -18.40
N ALA A 182 -20.93 -3.06 -17.68
CA ALA A 182 -22.30 -2.79 -17.28
C ALA A 182 -22.43 -1.53 -16.41
N ALA A 183 -21.52 -1.37 -15.44
CA ALA A 183 -21.51 -0.20 -14.55
C ALA A 183 -21.26 1.12 -15.30
N VAL A 184 -20.32 1.12 -16.25
CA VAL A 184 -20.03 2.26 -17.11
C VAL A 184 -21.20 2.56 -18.06
N ASN A 185 -21.72 1.56 -18.76
CA ASN A 185 -22.83 1.72 -19.70
C ASN A 185 -24.06 2.31 -19.03
N LYS A 186 -24.39 1.88 -17.82
CA LYS A 186 -25.50 2.43 -17.02
C LYS A 186 -25.37 3.94 -16.77
N ARG A 187 -24.14 4.47 -16.64
CA ARG A 187 -23.88 5.90 -16.42
C ARG A 187 -23.89 6.70 -17.71
N VAL A 188 -23.51 6.07 -18.83
CA VAL A 188 -23.55 6.70 -20.16
C VAL A 188 -24.98 6.80 -20.68
N SER A 189 -25.80 5.76 -20.50
CA SER A 189 -27.16 5.68 -21.03
C SER A 189 -28.24 6.28 -20.12
N ARG A 190 -27.87 6.89 -18.99
CA ARG A 190 -28.85 7.47 -18.05
C ARG A 190 -29.55 8.69 -18.66
N VAL A 191 -30.85 8.81 -18.41
CA VAL A 191 -31.69 9.91 -18.95
C VAL A 191 -31.30 11.28 -18.38
N LYS A 192 -30.92 11.33 -17.09
CA LYS A 192 -30.57 12.57 -16.41
C LYS A 192 -29.06 12.72 -16.31
N ASP A 193 -28.53 13.82 -16.86
CA ASP A 193 -27.11 14.19 -16.79
C ASP A 193 -26.18 13.09 -17.35
N PRO A 194 -26.37 12.59 -18.58
CA PRO A 194 -25.53 11.50 -19.10
C PRO A 194 -24.05 11.87 -19.08
N LEU A 195 -23.21 10.95 -18.60
CA LEU A 195 -21.77 11.13 -18.65
C LEU A 195 -21.22 10.69 -20.01
N THR A 196 -20.12 11.31 -20.44
CA THR A 196 -19.34 10.76 -21.55
C THR A 196 -18.75 9.40 -21.16
N PHE A 197 -18.38 8.59 -22.15
CA PHE A 197 -17.71 7.31 -21.91
C PHE A 197 -16.46 7.47 -21.04
N ALA A 198 -15.59 8.44 -21.37
CA ALA A 198 -14.36 8.71 -20.66
C ALA A 198 -14.60 9.05 -19.18
N GLU A 199 -15.58 9.90 -18.89
CA GLU A 199 -15.95 10.25 -17.51
C GLU A 199 -16.53 9.06 -16.76
N ALA A 200 -17.47 8.33 -17.36
CA ALA A 200 -18.10 7.18 -16.75
C ALA A 200 -17.08 6.08 -16.42
N TRP A 201 -16.17 5.79 -17.36
CA TRP A 201 -15.08 4.83 -17.18
C TRP A 201 -14.09 5.28 -16.10
N MET A 202 -13.56 6.50 -16.19
CA MET A 202 -12.62 7.05 -15.19
C MET A 202 -13.22 7.00 -13.79
N GLN A 203 -14.46 7.47 -13.62
CA GLN A 203 -15.11 7.48 -12.31
C GLN A 203 -15.28 6.07 -11.74
N ASN A 204 -15.63 5.09 -12.58
CA ASN A 204 -15.77 3.70 -12.17
C ASN A 204 -14.42 3.07 -11.83
N PHE A 205 -13.41 3.32 -12.66
CA PHE A 205 -12.04 2.82 -12.46
C PHE A 205 -11.47 3.30 -11.12
N VAL A 206 -11.47 4.63 -10.90
CA VAL A 206 -10.89 5.21 -9.68
C VAL A 206 -11.68 4.81 -8.43
N SER A 207 -13.02 4.74 -8.49
CA SER A 207 -13.81 4.36 -7.31
C SER A 207 -13.56 2.92 -6.87
N ASN A 208 -13.36 2.01 -7.82
CA ASN A 208 -13.13 0.61 -7.52
C ASN A 208 -11.69 0.36 -7.07
N LYS A 209 -10.71 0.91 -7.81
CA LYS A 209 -9.30 0.64 -7.53
C LYS A 209 -8.72 1.51 -6.44
N PHE A 210 -8.98 2.82 -6.43
CA PHE A 210 -8.31 3.79 -5.56
C PHE A 210 -9.30 4.49 -4.63
N GLY A 211 -10.38 3.79 -4.28
CA GLY A 211 -11.44 4.29 -3.42
C GLY A 211 -11.01 4.51 -1.97
N ALA A 212 -11.93 5.04 -1.17
CA ALA A 212 -11.67 5.38 0.24
C ALA A 212 -11.40 4.16 1.15
N ALA A 213 -11.69 2.93 0.68
CA ALA A 213 -11.47 1.67 1.40
C ALA A 213 -10.08 1.06 1.18
N GLN A 214 -9.20 1.78 0.47
CA GLN A 214 -7.82 1.36 0.22
C GLN A 214 -6.83 2.18 1.05
N THR A 215 -5.63 1.64 1.27
CA THR A 215 -4.54 2.32 1.96
C THR A 215 -4.13 3.62 1.26
N HIS A 216 -4.07 4.72 2.02
CA HIS A 216 -3.57 6.03 1.61
C HIS A 216 -3.27 6.90 2.84
N TRP A 217 -2.57 8.01 2.63
CA TRP A 217 -2.05 8.90 3.68
C TRP A 217 -3.05 9.27 4.76
N LYS A 218 -4.25 9.75 4.38
CA LYS A 218 -5.28 10.14 5.34
C LYS A 218 -5.64 9.02 6.31
N LYS A 219 -5.77 7.78 5.83
CA LYS A 219 -6.11 6.61 6.68
C LYS A 219 -4.97 6.23 7.60
N LEU A 220 -3.73 6.37 7.15
CA LEU A 220 -2.56 6.16 7.97
C LEU A 220 -2.51 7.22 9.08
N MET A 221 -2.71 8.50 8.74
CA MET A 221 -2.80 9.60 9.71
C MET A 221 -3.91 9.36 10.75
N ASP A 222 -5.12 8.97 10.31
CA ASP A 222 -6.23 8.64 11.22
C ASP A 222 -5.85 7.59 12.27
N ARG A 223 -4.95 6.65 11.96
CA ARG A 223 -4.49 5.59 12.88
C ARG A 223 -3.40 6.09 13.82
N VAL A 224 -2.37 6.73 13.28
CA VAL A 224 -1.24 7.18 14.10
C VAL A 224 -1.62 8.35 15.01
N ASP A 225 -2.55 9.21 14.60
CA ASP A 225 -3.08 10.28 15.45
C ASP A 225 -3.95 9.74 16.60
N ARG A 226 -4.53 8.53 16.43
CA ARG A 226 -5.17 7.77 17.52
C ARG A 226 -4.18 6.99 18.39
N GLY A 227 -2.88 7.05 18.07
CA GLY A 227 -1.82 6.38 18.82
C GLY A 227 -1.52 4.94 18.40
N VAL A 228 -2.09 4.46 17.29
CA VAL A 228 -1.77 3.12 16.76
C VAL A 228 -0.29 3.08 16.34
N GLY A 229 0.43 2.02 16.71
CA GLY A 229 1.87 1.87 16.48
C GLY A 229 2.77 2.45 17.58
N ASN A 230 2.25 3.29 18.49
CA ASN A 230 3.01 3.81 19.64
C ASN A 230 3.37 2.66 20.63
N PRO A 231 4.59 2.61 21.21
CA PRO A 231 5.66 3.61 21.19
C PRO A 231 6.77 3.42 20.16
N CYS A 232 6.53 2.66 19.08
CA CYS A 232 7.53 2.51 18.03
C CYS A 232 7.91 3.87 17.42
N PRO A 233 9.21 4.17 17.25
CA PRO A 233 9.68 5.23 16.37
C PRO A 233 9.25 4.96 14.93
N LEU A 234 8.52 5.91 14.33
CA LEU A 234 8.00 5.75 12.97
C LEU A 234 8.43 6.90 12.06
N LEU A 235 8.81 6.54 10.84
CA LEU A 235 8.91 7.44 9.68
C LEU A 235 7.84 7.05 8.65
N LEU A 236 6.96 7.98 8.33
CA LEU A 236 5.88 7.77 7.36
C LEU A 236 6.13 8.67 6.15
N ILE A 237 5.99 8.09 4.96
CA ILE A 237 6.28 8.74 3.68
C ILE A 237 5.06 8.63 2.75
N GLY A 238 4.51 9.78 2.34
CA GLY A 238 3.41 9.89 1.39
C GLY A 238 3.93 10.25 0.00
N MET A 239 3.71 9.37 -0.97
CA MET A 239 4.07 9.55 -2.38
C MET A 239 3.20 10.63 -3.07
N PRO A 240 3.77 11.66 -3.70
CA PRO A 240 3.00 12.75 -4.30
C PRO A 240 2.52 12.43 -5.72
N ALA A 241 1.55 13.19 -6.23
CA ALA A 241 1.08 13.08 -7.61
C ALA A 241 2.17 13.39 -8.66
N SER A 242 3.19 14.16 -8.30
CA SER A 242 4.30 14.56 -9.18
C SER A 242 5.15 13.39 -9.69
N ILE A 243 5.14 12.23 -9.01
CA ILE A 243 5.83 11.03 -9.48
C ILE A 243 5.15 10.38 -10.69
N VAL A 244 3.92 10.79 -11.01
CA VAL A 244 3.15 10.17 -12.08
C VAL A 244 3.52 10.77 -13.43
N THR A 245 4.07 9.94 -14.31
CA THR A 245 4.50 10.35 -15.65
C THR A 245 3.54 9.91 -16.74
N PHE A 246 3.57 10.62 -17.87
CA PHE A 246 2.64 10.42 -18.98
C PHE A 246 3.42 10.21 -20.27
N ASP A 247 3.23 9.04 -20.89
CA ASP A 247 3.61 8.78 -22.27
C ASP A 247 2.34 8.47 -23.07
N ARG A 248 2.12 9.22 -24.15
CA ARG A 248 0.95 9.07 -25.01
C ARG A 248 1.00 7.77 -25.83
N ASN A 249 2.19 7.26 -26.13
CA ASN A 249 2.40 6.15 -27.07
C ASN A 249 2.62 4.80 -26.37
N ALA A 250 2.91 4.79 -25.06
CA ALA A 250 3.14 3.56 -24.31
C ALA A 250 1.92 2.60 -24.38
N ILE A 251 2.13 1.30 -24.58
CA ILE A 251 1.05 0.31 -24.46
C ILE A 251 0.88 -0.05 -22.98
N ILE A 252 -0.34 -0.38 -22.56
CA ILE A 252 -0.57 -0.87 -21.20
C ILE A 252 -0.28 -2.35 -21.16
N GLU A 253 0.67 -2.72 -20.32
CA GLU A 253 0.90 -4.10 -19.93
C GLU A 253 0.07 -4.38 -18.68
N VAL A 254 -1.02 -5.13 -18.86
CA VAL A 254 -1.87 -5.55 -17.74
C VAL A 254 -1.11 -6.59 -16.93
N VAL A 255 -1.02 -6.38 -15.62
CA VAL A 255 -0.51 -7.38 -14.69
C VAL A 255 -1.69 -8.24 -14.27
N GLU A 256 -1.61 -9.55 -14.50
CA GLU A 256 -2.59 -10.51 -14.00
C GLU A 256 -2.45 -10.60 -12.47
N ASP A 257 -3.53 -10.37 -11.75
CA ASP A 257 -3.57 -10.56 -10.30
C ASP A 257 -4.01 -11.99 -9.97
N GLU A 258 -3.18 -12.72 -9.24
CA GLU A 258 -3.55 -14.03 -8.66
C GLU A 258 -4.50 -13.92 -7.45
N GLN A 259 -4.85 -12.71 -7.01
CA GLN A 259 -5.59 -12.47 -5.75
C GLN A 259 -7.11 -12.38 -5.90
N ASP A 260 -7.65 -12.25 -7.12
CA ASP A 260 -9.11 -12.17 -7.33
C ASP A 260 -9.84 -13.52 -7.13
N GLU A 261 -9.12 -14.64 -7.01
CA GLU A 261 -9.71 -15.98 -6.81
C GLU A 261 -9.94 -16.37 -5.33
N GLN A 262 -9.37 -15.66 -4.35
CA GLN A 262 -9.49 -16.03 -2.92
C GLN A 262 -10.67 -15.38 -2.18
N ASP A 263 -11.38 -14.45 -2.81
CA ASP A 263 -12.50 -13.71 -2.18
C ASP A 263 -13.82 -14.55 -2.10
N ASP A 264 -13.87 -15.80 -2.60
CA ASP A 264 -15.08 -16.66 -2.58
C ASP A 264 -15.10 -17.78 -1.51
N GLU A 265 -14.02 -18.05 -0.77
CA GLU A 265 -13.96 -19.20 0.18
C GLU A 265 -13.91 -18.87 1.69
N THR A 266 -13.81 -17.61 2.10
CA THR A 266 -13.60 -17.27 3.53
C THR A 266 -14.87 -17.02 4.36
N ASP A 267 -16.07 -17.15 3.80
CA ASP A 267 -17.35 -17.05 4.53
C ASP A 267 -17.85 -18.38 5.16
N ALA A 268 -17.02 -19.44 5.16
CA ALA A 268 -17.30 -20.65 5.94
C ALA A 268 -16.89 -20.47 7.41
N VAL A 269 -17.77 -19.82 8.17
CA VAL A 269 -17.72 -19.68 9.63
C VAL A 269 -17.42 -21.03 10.30
N VAL A 270 -16.26 -21.13 10.96
CA VAL A 270 -15.99 -22.17 11.96
C VAL A 270 -16.88 -21.88 13.17
N ALA A 271 -18.07 -22.48 13.18
CA ALA A 271 -18.91 -22.54 14.36
C ALA A 271 -18.21 -23.42 15.41
N ALA A 272 -17.59 -22.79 16.41
CA ALA A 272 -17.20 -23.48 17.63
C ALA A 272 -18.47 -24.01 18.32
N PRO A 273 -18.53 -25.28 18.74
CA PRO A 273 -19.68 -25.78 19.48
C PRO A 273 -19.74 -25.12 20.85
N SER A 274 -20.87 -24.46 21.11
CA SER A 274 -21.29 -23.94 22.40
C SER A 274 -21.36 -25.07 23.43
N ALA A 275 -20.54 -24.99 24.48
CA ALA A 275 -20.74 -25.76 25.69
C ALA A 275 -21.88 -25.10 26.49
N ASP A 276 -23.01 -25.79 26.59
CA ASP A 276 -24.12 -25.41 27.48
C ASP A 276 -23.97 -26.11 28.85
N PRO A 277 -24.41 -25.48 29.95
CA PRO A 277 -24.11 -25.91 31.32
C PRO A 277 -25.18 -26.84 31.90
N PHE A 278 -24.75 -27.70 32.84
CA PHE A 278 -25.50 -28.30 33.97
C PHE A 278 -26.94 -28.81 33.79
N GLU A 279 -27.13 -30.13 33.97
CA GLU A 279 -28.13 -30.77 34.87
C GLU A 279 -27.88 -32.31 34.83
N GLU A 280 -27.34 -32.97 35.87
CA GLU A 280 -27.93 -33.45 37.13
C GLU A 280 -28.73 -34.78 37.01
N PHE A 281 -28.44 -35.70 37.94
CA PHE A 281 -29.18 -36.89 38.39
C PHE A 281 -28.98 -38.31 37.78
N ILE A 282 -28.77 -39.22 38.75
CA ILE A 282 -28.79 -40.70 38.82
C ILE A 282 -27.47 -41.42 38.53
#